data_AF-A0AAW7AJ25-F1
#
_entry.id   AF-A0AAW7AJ25-F1
#
_cell.length_a   1.000
_cell.length_b   1.000
_cell.length_c   1.000
_cell.angle_alpha   90.00
_cell.angle_beta   90.00
_cell.angle_gamma   90.00
#
_symmetry.space_group_name_H-M   'P 1'
#
loop_
_entity.id
_entity.type
_entity.pdbx_description
1 polymer ?
#
loop_
_entity_poly.entity_id
_entity_poly.type
_entity_poly.pdbx_seq_one_letter_code
_entity_poly.pdbx_strand_id
1 'polypeptide(L)'
;MATLLFLVTILFILVIYLLVKLKYTKDFKTSKGKRHRERRIEEFVQSAYKIDNLEAIHQGRAHLELIYKRKTVDVRKDQVIFVEDEEQEKVETQFKMTDDMVRDELFDLMLENTYFYITENRYNSLMIKAKN
;
A
#
# COMPACT_ATOMS: atom_id res chain seq x y z
N MET A 1 -1.63 -59.24 7.87
CA MET A 1 -0.53 -58.30 8.21
C MET A 1 -0.34 -57.25 7.10
N ALA A 2 0.05 -57.63 5.88
CA ALA A 2 0.33 -56.68 4.78
C ALA A 2 -0.87 -55.81 4.34
N THR A 3 -2.07 -56.39 4.25
CA THR A 3 -3.31 -55.66 3.90
C THR A 3 -3.72 -54.64 4.98
N LEU A 4 -3.48 -54.99 6.24
CA LEU A 4 -3.75 -54.14 7.40
C LEU A 4 -2.77 -52.95 7.43
N LEU A 5 -1.49 -53.20 7.17
CA LEU A 5 -0.47 -52.15 7.01
C LEU A 5 -0.78 -51.22 5.82
N PHE A 6 -1.25 -51.77 4.69
CA PHE A 6 -1.65 -50.97 3.53
C PHE A 6 -2.81 -50.01 3.83
N LEU A 7 -3.84 -50.50 4.55
CA LEU A 7 -4.96 -49.67 4.99
C LEU A 7 -4.53 -48.55 5.96
N VAL A 8 -3.62 -48.85 6.89
CA VAL A 8 -3.08 -47.86 7.83
C VAL A 8 -2.28 -46.78 7.08
N THR A 9 -1.50 -47.15 6.07
CA THR A 9 -0.74 -46.20 5.25
C THR A 9 -1.66 -45.27 4.46
N ILE A 10 -2.74 -45.79 3.87
CA ILE A 10 -3.73 -44.97 3.16
C ILE A 10 -4.41 -43.99 4.12
N LEU A 11 -4.78 -44.45 5.32
CA LEU A 11 -5.38 -43.61 6.35
C LEU A 11 -4.42 -42.47 6.76
N PHE A 12 -3.14 -42.78 6.92
CA PHE A 12 -2.11 -41.79 7.28
C PHE A 12 -1.93 -40.72 6.20
N ILE A 13 -1.88 -41.12 4.93
CA ILE A 13 -1.82 -40.18 3.79
C ILE A 13 -3.06 -39.27 3.76
N LEU A 14 -4.24 -39.83 4.02
CA LEU A 14 -5.50 -39.07 4.11
C LEU A 14 -5.48 -38.02 5.22
N VAL A 15 -4.94 -38.37 6.40
CA VAL A 15 -4.81 -37.44 7.53
C VAL A 15 -3.84 -36.31 7.20
N ILE A 16 -2.68 -36.62 6.61
CA ILE A 16 -1.72 -35.60 6.16
C ILE A 16 -2.37 -34.66 5.14
N TYR A 17 -3.05 -35.21 4.14
CA TYR A 17 -3.75 -34.43 3.12
C TYR A 17 -4.78 -33.47 3.72
N LEU A 18 -5.57 -33.93 4.70
CA LEU A 18 -6.56 -33.11 5.40
C LEU A 18 -5.91 -31.97 6.20
N LEU A 19 -4.82 -32.25 6.93
CA LEU A 19 -4.09 -31.23 7.70
C LEU A 19 -3.51 -30.15 6.79
N VAL A 20 -2.90 -30.55 5.67
CA VAL A 20 -2.38 -29.60 4.66
C VAL A 20 -3.52 -28.74 4.12
N LYS A 21 -4.63 -29.34 3.70
CA LYS A 21 -5.80 -28.62 3.15
C LYS A 21 -6.41 -27.65 4.17
N LEU A 22 -6.50 -28.03 5.45
CA LEU A 22 -7.00 -27.16 6.52
C LEU A 22 -6.08 -25.96 6.75
N LYS A 23 -4.75 -26.15 6.72
CA LYS A 23 -3.79 -25.06 6.84
C LYS A 23 -3.90 -24.08 5.67
N TYR A 24 -3.90 -24.59 4.43
CA TYR A 24 -4.06 -23.76 3.23
C TYR A 24 -5.37 -22.96 3.20
N THR A 25 -6.49 -23.57 3.61
CA THR A 25 -7.78 -22.87 3.63
C THR A 25 -7.87 -21.81 4.71
N LYS A 26 -7.22 -22.01 5.87
CA LYS A 26 -7.13 -21.02 6.95
C LYS A 26 -6.27 -19.83 6.53
N ASP A 27 -5.10 -20.08 5.95
CA ASP A 27 -4.18 -19.04 5.45
C ASP A 27 -4.79 -18.25 4.28
N PHE A 28 -5.61 -18.90 3.44
CA PHE A 28 -6.33 -18.22 2.37
C PHE A 28 -7.46 -17.32 2.89
N LYS A 29 -8.20 -17.73 3.92
CA LYS A 29 -9.27 -16.91 4.51
C LYS A 29 -8.74 -15.67 5.24
N THR A 30 -7.65 -15.82 6.00
CA THR A 30 -7.03 -14.69 6.73
C THR A 30 -6.36 -13.70 5.78
N SER A 31 -5.71 -14.18 4.71
CA SER A 31 -5.11 -13.30 3.67
C SER A 31 -6.17 -12.55 2.85
N LYS A 32 -7.33 -13.14 2.59
CA LYS A 32 -8.41 -12.49 1.80
C LYS A 32 -8.97 -11.25 2.50
N GLY A 33 -9.17 -11.33 3.82
CA GLY A 33 -9.64 -10.19 4.64
C GLY A 33 -8.63 -9.04 4.68
N LYS A 34 -7.34 -9.36 4.81
CA LYS A 34 -6.24 -8.37 4.83
C LYS A 34 -6.11 -7.65 3.50
N ARG A 35 -6.07 -8.40 2.38
CA ARG A 35 -6.00 -7.84 1.03
C ARG A 35 -7.16 -6.89 0.71
N HIS A 36 -8.37 -7.18 1.18
CA HIS A 36 -9.51 -6.28 0.99
C HIS A 36 -9.42 -4.99 1.83
N ARG A 37 -8.73 -5.01 2.97
CA ARG A 37 -8.49 -3.81 3.78
C ARG A 37 -7.39 -2.96 3.18
N GLU A 38 -6.28 -3.57 2.78
CA GLU A 38 -5.18 -2.90 2.06
C GLU A 38 -5.72 -2.20 0.82
N ARG A 39 -6.42 -2.94 -0.07
CA ARG A 39 -6.98 -2.35 -1.29
C ARG A 39 -7.91 -1.18 -1.06
N ARG A 40 -8.79 -1.25 -0.05
CA ARG A 40 -9.72 -0.14 0.22
C ARG A 40 -9.02 1.15 0.65
N ILE A 41 -7.91 1.02 1.36
CA ILE A 41 -7.16 2.19 1.83
C ILE A 41 -6.21 2.66 0.73
N GLU A 42 -5.60 1.75 -0.03
CA GLU A 42 -4.85 2.08 -1.24
C GLU A 42 -5.73 2.84 -2.25
N GLU A 43 -6.94 2.34 -2.51
CA GLU A 43 -7.95 3.02 -3.32
C GLU A 43 -8.34 4.37 -2.71
N PHE A 44 -8.43 4.48 -1.38
CA PHE A 44 -8.71 5.75 -0.72
C PHE A 44 -7.57 6.76 -0.92
N VAL A 45 -6.32 6.36 -0.74
CA VAL A 45 -5.14 7.22 -0.95
C VAL A 45 -5.04 7.62 -2.42
N GLN A 46 -5.15 6.66 -3.36
CA GLN A 46 -5.08 6.93 -4.80
C GLN A 46 -6.24 7.79 -5.31
N SER A 47 -7.45 7.65 -4.75
CA SER A 47 -8.60 8.48 -5.13
C SER A 47 -8.56 9.87 -4.52
N ALA A 48 -8.10 10.00 -3.27
CA ALA A 48 -8.00 11.27 -2.59
C ALA A 48 -6.82 12.12 -3.08
N TYR A 49 -5.70 11.48 -3.41
CA TYR A 49 -4.43 12.14 -3.69
C TYR A 49 -3.92 11.75 -5.09
N LYS A 50 -4.52 12.33 -6.12
CA LYS A 50 -4.03 12.22 -7.51
C LYS A 50 -3.10 13.38 -7.84
N ILE A 51 -2.02 13.13 -8.57
CA ILE A 51 -1.11 14.20 -9.03
C ILE A 51 -1.85 15.27 -9.84
N ASP A 52 -2.86 14.87 -10.63
CA ASP A 52 -3.71 15.79 -11.38
C ASP A 52 -4.52 16.77 -10.51
N ASN A 53 -4.82 16.39 -9.27
CA ASN A 53 -5.60 17.20 -8.34
C ASN A 53 -4.71 18.03 -7.40
N LEU A 54 -3.39 17.96 -7.56
CA LEU A 54 -2.44 18.73 -6.76
C LEU A 54 -2.53 20.21 -7.17
N GLU A 55 -2.91 21.07 -6.23
CA GLU A 55 -3.11 22.50 -6.51
C GLU A 55 -1.84 23.30 -6.27
N ALA A 56 -1.05 22.91 -5.27
CA ALA A 56 0.18 23.59 -4.92
C ALA A 56 1.12 22.70 -4.10
N ILE A 57 2.40 23.08 -4.11
CA ILE A 57 3.44 22.48 -3.27
C ILE A 57 4.07 23.60 -2.44
N HIS A 58 4.10 23.42 -1.12
CA HIS A 58 4.86 24.27 -0.22
C HIS A 58 6.12 23.55 0.27
N GLN A 59 7.25 24.24 0.24
CA GLN A 59 8.52 23.68 0.67
C GLN A 59 8.86 24.10 2.09
N GLY A 60 8.62 23.20 3.03
CA GLY A 60 9.15 23.30 4.38
C GLY A 60 10.65 23.01 4.45
N ARG A 61 11.24 23.25 5.63
CA ARG A 61 12.67 22.96 5.88
C ARG A 61 12.96 21.45 5.75
N ALA A 62 12.14 20.61 6.38
CA ALA A 62 12.34 19.15 6.45
C ALA A 62 11.30 18.33 5.67
N HIS A 63 10.15 18.91 5.34
CA HIS A 63 9.03 18.26 4.67
C HIS A 63 8.54 19.10 3.48
N LEU A 64 7.67 18.50 2.67
CA LEU A 64 6.89 19.15 1.63
C LEU A 64 5.41 19.07 2.02
N GLU A 65 4.70 20.17 1.87
CA GLU A 65 3.25 20.19 2.04
C GLU A 65 2.62 20.11 0.66
N LEU A 66 1.94 18.99 0.36
CA LEU A 66 1.18 18.78 -0.85
C LEU A 66 -0.24 19.28 -0.62
N ILE A 67 -0.61 20.38 -1.29
CA ILE A 67 -1.90 21.05 -1.10
C ILE A 67 -2.89 20.54 -2.14
N TYR A 68 -3.95 19.91 -1.67
CA TYR A 68 -5.11 19.51 -2.47
C TYR A 68 -6.34 20.32 -2.04
N LYS A 69 -7.32 20.42 -2.93
CA LYS A 69 -8.57 21.17 -2.73
C LYS A 69 -9.26 20.99 -1.37
N ARG A 70 -9.18 19.80 -0.78
CA ARG A 70 -9.89 19.45 0.47
C ARG A 70 -8.97 19.12 1.63
N LYS A 71 -7.68 18.90 1.39
CA LYS A 71 -6.72 18.38 2.37
C LYS A 71 -5.30 18.78 2.00
N THR A 72 -4.46 18.96 3.01
CA THR A 72 -3.01 19.10 2.85
C THR A 72 -2.35 17.85 3.40
N VAL A 73 -1.32 17.36 2.73
CA VAL A 73 -0.56 16.19 3.14
C VAL A 73 0.89 16.59 3.32
N ASP A 74 1.41 16.37 4.53
CA ASP A 74 2.82 16.55 4.83
C ASP A 74 3.57 15.28 4.46
N VAL A 75 4.54 15.41 3.55
CA VAL A 75 5.35 14.30 3.06
C VAL A 75 6.82 14.64 3.20
N ARG A 76 7.67 13.62 3.33
CA ARG A 76 9.10 13.82 3.28
C ARG A 76 9.55 14.09 1.84
N LYS A 77 10.70 14.76 1.68
CA LYS A 77 11.23 15.12 0.36
C LYS A 77 11.57 13.90 -0.51
N ASP A 78 12.00 12.80 0.10
CA ASP A 78 12.30 11.51 -0.54
C ASP A 78 11.06 10.79 -1.07
N GLN A 79 9.86 11.16 -0.61
CA GLN A 79 8.61 10.59 -1.10
C GLN A 79 8.18 11.18 -2.45
N VAL A 80 8.77 12.29 -2.89
CA VAL A 80 8.50 12.89 -4.20
C VAL A 80 9.60 12.45 -5.16
N ILE A 81 9.21 11.70 -6.19
CA ILE A 81 10.13 11.11 -7.17
C ILE A 81 9.89 11.77 -8.52
N PHE A 82 10.97 12.27 -9.13
CA PHE A 82 10.88 12.88 -10.44
C PHE A 82 10.83 11.82 -11.55
N VAL A 83 9.85 11.95 -12.42
CA VAL A 83 9.70 11.12 -13.63
C VAL A 83 9.90 11.96 -14.89
N GLU A 84 10.25 11.30 -15.99
CA GLU A 84 10.58 11.95 -17.26
C GLU A 84 9.33 12.43 -18.00
N ASP A 85 8.26 11.63 -17.99
CA ASP A 85 7.03 11.88 -18.76
C ASP A 85 5.80 12.06 -17.88
N GLU A 86 4.85 12.88 -18.34
CA GLU A 86 3.57 13.09 -17.65
C GLU A 86 2.75 11.79 -17.52
N GLU A 87 2.87 10.87 -18.49
CA GLU A 87 2.18 9.57 -18.44
C GLU A 87 2.66 8.67 -17.29
N GLN A 88 3.83 8.95 -16.73
CA GLN A 88 4.41 8.22 -15.61
C GLN A 88 4.01 8.82 -14.25
N GLU A 89 3.33 9.97 -14.25
CA GLU A 89 2.89 10.63 -13.02
C GLU A 89 1.82 9.79 -12.33
N LYS A 90 2.07 9.45 -11.07
CA LYS A 90 1.17 8.58 -10.30
C LYS A 90 1.46 8.69 -8.80
N VAL A 91 0.54 8.16 -8.02
CA VAL A 91 0.73 7.94 -6.59
C VAL A 91 0.75 6.44 -6.34
N GLU A 92 1.84 5.96 -5.74
CA GLU A 92 2.05 4.53 -5.47
C GLU A 92 2.26 4.33 -3.97
N THR A 93 1.56 3.36 -3.37
CA THR A 93 1.73 3.03 -1.96
C THR A 93 2.38 1.67 -1.84
N GLN A 94 3.60 1.63 -1.29
CA GLN A 94 4.36 0.39 -1.15
C GLN A 94 4.36 -0.07 0.30
N PHE A 95 3.27 -0.73 0.69
CA PHE A 95 3.08 -1.16 2.07
C PHE A 95 2.58 -2.62 2.16
N LYS A 96 2.94 -3.33 3.23
CA LYS A 96 2.44 -4.66 3.57
C LYS A 96 1.89 -4.68 4.99
N MET A 97 0.62 -5.04 5.14
CA MET A 97 -0.02 -5.11 6.44
C MET A 97 0.47 -6.32 7.23
N THR A 98 0.96 -6.09 8.44
CA THR A 98 1.21 -7.15 9.43
C THR A 98 -0.05 -7.41 10.27
N ASP A 99 -0.15 -8.61 10.84
CA ASP A 99 -1.37 -9.14 11.46
C ASP A 99 -1.86 -8.32 12.67
N ASP A 100 -0.94 -7.62 13.33
CA ASP A 100 -1.16 -6.99 14.64
C ASP A 100 -1.36 -5.46 14.57
N MET A 101 -1.45 -4.88 13.37
CA MET A 101 -1.54 -3.42 13.21
C MET A 101 -2.93 -2.85 13.51
N VAL A 102 -2.95 -1.79 14.33
CA VAL A 102 -4.16 -1.01 14.64
C VAL A 102 -4.54 -0.15 13.43
N ARG A 103 -5.83 0.16 13.26
CA ARG A 103 -6.37 0.87 12.09
C ARG A 103 -5.77 2.27 11.90
N ASP A 104 -5.51 2.98 12.99
CA ASP A 104 -5.03 4.36 12.91
C ASP A 104 -3.55 4.40 12.52
N GLU A 105 -2.74 3.50 13.11
CA GLU A 105 -1.34 3.25 12.72
C GLU A 105 -1.19 2.85 11.25
N LEU A 106 -2.19 2.14 10.71
CA LEU A 106 -2.21 1.68 9.33
C LEU A 106 -2.29 2.82 8.32
N PHE A 107 -2.99 3.92 8.65
CA PHE A 107 -3.11 5.07 7.76
C PHE A 107 -1.82 5.87 7.70
N ASP A 108 -1.26 6.18 8.88
CA ASP A 108 0.00 6.92 8.98
C ASP A 108 1.14 6.14 8.32
N LEU A 109 1.22 4.83 8.59
CA LEU A 109 2.24 3.98 7.97
C LEU A 109 2.05 3.87 6.45
N MET A 110 0.82 3.89 5.94
CA MET A 110 0.61 3.93 4.49
C MET A 110 1.06 5.26 3.89
N LEU A 111 0.71 6.40 4.49
CA LEU A 111 1.17 7.71 4.02
C LEU A 111 2.69 7.82 4.01
N GLU A 112 3.37 7.29 5.03
CA GLU A 112 4.84 7.25 5.10
C GLU A 112 5.49 6.39 4.00
N ASN A 113 4.73 5.44 3.44
CA ASN A 113 5.14 4.52 2.38
C ASN A 113 4.44 4.82 1.04
N THR A 114 3.80 5.99 0.92
CA THR A 114 3.25 6.50 -0.33
C THR A 114 4.28 7.38 -1.03
N TYR A 115 4.51 7.15 -2.31
CA TYR A 115 5.41 7.88 -3.18
C TYR A 115 4.62 8.61 -4.27
N PHE A 116 5.03 9.84 -4.54
CA PHE A 116 4.42 10.77 -5.48
C PHE A 116 5.37 10.95 -6.66
N TYR A 117 5.06 10.27 -7.75
CA TYR A 117 5.80 10.36 -9.00
C TYR A 117 5.26 11.56 -9.78
N ILE A 118 6.08 12.58 -9.98
CA ILE A 118 5.70 13.84 -10.60
C ILE A 118 6.79 14.31 -11.56
N THR A 119 6.44 14.92 -12.68
CA THR A 119 7.44 15.54 -13.55
C THR A 119 8.05 16.77 -12.88
N GLU A 120 9.32 17.05 -13.16
CA GLU A 120 9.99 18.24 -12.64
C GLU A 120 9.28 19.54 -13.11
N ASN A 121 8.75 19.54 -14.34
CA ASN A 121 7.99 20.67 -14.88
C ASN A 121 6.73 20.96 -14.06
N ARG A 122 5.91 19.94 -13.76
CA ARG A 122 4.71 20.09 -12.95
C ARG A 122 5.04 20.46 -11.51
N TYR A 123 6.07 19.84 -10.93
CA TYR A 123 6.53 20.20 -9.59
C TYR A 123 6.89 21.70 -9.50
N ASN A 124 7.70 22.18 -10.43
CA ASN A 124 8.15 23.57 -10.44
C ASN A 124 7.03 24.58 -10.74
N SER A 125 6.01 24.19 -11.50
CA SER A 125 4.85 25.05 -11.79
C SER A 125 3.89 25.17 -10.61
N LEU A 126 3.74 24.10 -9.82
CA LEU A 126 2.89 24.05 -8.63
C LEU A 126 3.60 24.56 -7.37
N MET A 127 4.92 24.70 -7.41
CA MET A 127 5.70 25.22 -6.30
C MET A 127 5.30 26.67 -6.02
N ILE A 128 4.72 26.92 -4.85
CA ILE A 128 4.45 28.28 -4.41
C ILE A 128 5.81 28.93 -4.15
N LYS A 129 6.27 29.77 -5.09
CA LYS A 129 7.39 30.68 -4.82
C LYS A 129 6.99 31.50 -3.61
N ALA A 130 7.70 31.32 -2.50
CA ALA A 130 7.59 32.19 -1.36
C ALA A 130 7.65 33.62 -1.88
N LYS A 131 6.55 34.34 -1.70
CA LYS A 131 6.41 35.73 -2.15
C LYS A 131 7.43 36.53 -1.34
N ASN A 132 8.58 36.84 -1.94
CA ASN A 132 9.46 37.88 -1.44
C ASN A 132 8.75 39.22 -1.53
#